data_AF-A0A1F9A7H5-F1
#
_entry.id   AF-A0A1F9A7H5-F1
#
_cell.length_a   1.000
_cell.length_b   1.000
_cell.length_c   1.000
_cell.angle_alpha   90.00
_cell.angle_beta   90.00
_cell.angle_gamma   90.00
#
_symmetry.space_group_name_H-M   'P 1'
#
loop_
_entity.id
_entity.type
_entity.pdbx_description
1 polymer ?
#
loop_
_entity_poly.entity_id
_entity_poly.type
_entity_poly.pdbx_seq_one_letter_code
_entity_poly.pdbx_strand_id
1 'polypeptide(L)' 'MAVKVQKIFQFLKEVRFELKRVTWPTRKETLAGTAVVLIIVFIAAFFLGIVDIGLSELIRMVLSR' A
#
# COMPACT_ATOMS: atom_id res chain seq x y z
N MET A 1 26.25 -28.52 20.64
CA MET A 1 25.53 -27.24 20.90
C MET A 1 26.28 -26.03 20.34
N ALA A 2 27.61 -25.93 20.49
CA ALA A 2 28.44 -24.82 19.97
C ALA A 2 28.34 -24.57 18.45
N VAL A 3 28.22 -25.62 17.63
CA VAL A 3 28.12 -25.51 16.16
C VAL A 3 26.84 -24.81 15.70
N LYS A 4 25.72 -24.95 16.41
CA LYS A 4 24.46 -24.27 16.05
C LYS A 4 24.55 -22.75 16.25
N VAL A 5 25.22 -22.32 17.31
CA VAL A 5 25.43 -20.90 17.63
C VAL A 5 26.26 -20.23 16.54
N GLN A 6 27.34 -20.87 16.08
CA GLN A 6 28.16 -20.32 14.99
C GLN A 6 27.38 -20.18 13.66
N LYS A 7 26.52 -21.14 13.32
CA LYS A 7 25.66 -21.04 12.12
C LYS A 7 24.69 -19.85 12.17
N ILE A 8 24.13 -19.54 13.36
CA ILE A 8 23.23 -18.39 13.52
C ILE A 8 23.98 -17.07 13.36
N PHE A 9 25.18 -16.94 13.93
CA PHE A 9 26.00 -15.75 13.75
C PHE A 9 26.42 -15.53 12.29
N GLN A 10 26.76 -16.61 11.59
CA GLN A 10 27.06 -16.58 10.17
C GLN A 10 25.84 -16.14 9.34
N PHE A 11 24.67 -16.71 9.61
CA PHE A 11 23.41 -16.31 8.96
C PHE A 11 23.07 -14.84 9.18
N LEU A 12 23.19 -14.32 10.41
CA LEU A 12 22.95 -12.89 10.69
C LEU A 12 23.94 -11.97 9.97
N LYS A 13 25.17 -12.43 9.78
CA LYS A 13 26.20 -11.68 9.02
C LYS A 13 25.86 -11.64 7.53
N GLU A 14 25.38 -12.74 6.98
CA GLU A 14 24.90 -12.84 5.59
C GLU A 14 23.67 -11.97 5.35
N VAL A 15 22.65 -12.04 6.23
CA VAL A 15 21.45 -11.18 6.17
C VAL A 15 21.82 -9.69 6.21
N ARG A 16 22.76 -9.28 7.09
CA ARG A 16 23.25 -7.89 7.09
C ARG A 16 23.94 -7.48 5.80
N PHE A 17 24.59 -8.41 5.11
CA PHE A 17 25.24 -8.14 3.83
C PHE A 17 24.21 -7.98 2.70
N GLU A 18 23.15 -8.79 2.71
CA GLU A 18 22.04 -8.67 1.76
C GLU A 18 21.18 -7.43 2.00
N LEU A 19 20.91 -7.07 3.26
CA LEU A 19 20.18 -5.85 3.61
C LEU A 19 20.90 -4.58 3.12
N LYS A 20 22.22 -4.60 2.98
CA LYS A 20 22.98 -3.49 2.37
C LYS A 20 22.77 -3.36 0.87
N ARG A 21 22.31 -4.42 0.19
CA ARG A 21 21.95 -4.39 -1.24
C ARG A 21 20.52 -3.89 -1.46
N VAL A 22 19.72 -3.74 -0.40
CA VAL A 22 18.38 -3.16 -0.49
C VAL A 22 18.51 -1.66 -0.71
N THR A 23 18.20 -1.23 -1.93
CA THR A 23 18.07 0.18 -2.28
C THR A 23 16.74 0.69 -1.77
N TRP A 24 16.77 1.37 -0.63
CA TRP A 24 15.59 2.06 -0.13
C TRP A 24 15.25 3.25 -1.03
N PRO A 25 13.96 3.47 -1.31
CA PRO A 25 13.53 4.60 -2.11
C PRO A 25 13.93 5.91 -1.43
N THR A 26 14.36 6.86 -2.24
CA THR A 26 14.65 8.21 -1.78
C THR A 26 13.36 8.90 -1.34
N ARG A 27 13.45 9.91 -0.47
CA ARG A 27 12.27 10.67 -0.01
C ARG A 27 11.41 11.20 -1.17
N LYS A 28 12.04 11.53 -2.30
CA LYS A 28 11.37 12.02 -3.51
C LYS A 28 10.53 10.93 -4.17
N GLU A 29 11.08 9.72 -4.30
CA GLU A 29 10.37 8.57 -4.88
C GLU A 29 9.20 8.13 -4.00
N THR A 30 9.39 8.13 -2.67
CA THR A 30 8.31 7.84 -1.73
C THR A 30 7.17 8.84 -1.85
N LEU A 31 7.49 10.15 -1.93
CA LEU A 31 6.49 11.20 -2.11
C LEU A 31 5.78 11.12 -3.47
N ALA A 32 6.50 10.78 -4.54
CA ALA A 32 5.90 10.58 -5.85
C ALA A 32 4.94 9.38 -5.84
N GLY A 33 5.34 8.27 -5.22
CA GLY A 33 4.50 7.08 -5.06
C GLY A 33 3.22 7.37 -4.28
N THR A 34 3.32 8.07 -3.14
CA THR A 34 2.13 8.43 -2.35
C THR A 34 1.23 9.43 -3.08
N ALA A 35 1.79 10.38 -3.82
CA ALA A 35 1.01 11.34 -4.62
C ALA A 35 0.17 10.64 -5.69
N VAL A 36 0.74 9.66 -6.42
CA VAL A 36 0.00 8.87 -7.42
C VAL A 36 -1.16 8.11 -6.77
N VAL A 37 -0.91 7.46 -5.62
CA VAL A 37 -1.96 6.72 -4.91
C VAL A 37 -3.09 7.66 -4.47
N LEU A 38 -2.77 8.83 -3.92
CA LEU A 38 -3.79 9.81 -3.53
C LEU A 38 -4.65 10.25 -4.70
N ILE A 39 -4.07 10.52 -5.87
CA ILE A 39 -4.83 10.89 -7.08
C ILE A 39 -5.83 9.78 -7.45
N ILE A 40 -5.38 8.53 -7.48
CA ILE A 40 -6.24 7.39 -7.83
C ILE A 40 -7.37 7.23 -6.81
N VAL A 41 -7.08 7.38 -5.52
CA VAL A 41 -8.08 7.32 -4.45
C VAL A 41 -9.12 8.43 -4.60
N PHE A 42 -8.70 9.66 -4.91
CA PHE A 42 -9.62 10.77 -5.16
C PHE A 42 -10.56 10.50 -6.33
N ILE A 43 -10.03 9.99 -7.44
CA ILE A 43 -10.84 9.65 -8.62
C ILE A 43 -11.85 8.55 -8.28
N ALA A 44 -11.40 7.48 -7.60
CA ALA A 44 -12.27 6.38 -7.21
C ALA A 44 -13.36 6.83 -6.23
N ALA A 45 -13.01 7.62 -5.22
CA ALA A 45 -13.96 8.14 -4.23
C ALA A 45 -15.00 9.06 -4.90
N PHE A 46 -14.59 9.91 -5.83
CA PHE A 46 -15.50 10.78 -6.57
C PHE A 46 -16.47 9.99 -7.44
N PHE A 47 -15.96 9.00 -8.19
CA PHE A 47 -16.79 8.12 -9.02
C PHE A 47 -17.81 7.35 -8.18
N LEU A 48 -17.36 6.68 -7.11
CA LEU A 48 -18.23 5.94 -6.21
C LEU A 48 -19.26 6.86 -5.55
N GLY A 49 -18.86 8.04 -5.08
CA GLY A 49 -19.77 9.01 -4.49
C GLY A 49 -20.89 9.46 -5.44
N ILE A 50 -20.58 9.68 -6.71
CA ILE A 50 -21.61 9.99 -7.72
C ILE A 50 -22.57 8.81 -7.92
N VAL A 51 -22.02 7.61 -8.04
CA VAL A 51 -22.82 6.38 -8.22
C VAL A 51 -23.72 6.14 -7.02
N ASP A 52 -23.21 6.28 -5.80
CA ASP A 52 -23.96 6.07 -4.56
C ASP A 52 -25.11 7.08 -4.44
N ILE A 53 -24.89 8.35 -4.78
CA ILE A 53 -25.95 9.37 -4.80
C ILE A 53 -27.01 9.02 -5.87
N GLY A 54 -26.57 8.72 -7.10
CA GLY A 54 -27.48 8.38 -8.19
C GLY A 54 -28.33 7.15 -7.89
N LEU A 55 -27.71 6.12 -7.30
CA LEU A 55 -28.40 4.90 -6.90
C LEU A 55 -29.34 5.14 -5.70
N SER A 56 -28.93 5.97 -4.74
CA SER A 56 -29.78 6.33 -3.60
C SER A 56 -31.06 7.03 -4.04
N GLU A 57 -30.96 7.98 -4.97
CA GLU A 57 -32.14 8.66 -5.53
C GLU A 57 -33.03 7.71 -6.35
N LEU A 58 -32.43 6.81 -7.14
CA LEU A 58 -33.16 5.78 -7.88
C LEU A 58 -33.96 4.86 -6.93
N ILE A 59 -33.31 4.38 -5.87
CA ILE A 59 -33.94 3.52 -4.86
C ILE A 59 -35.07 4.27 -4.16
N ARG A 60 -34.87 5.54 -3.79
CA ARG A 60 -35.92 6.37 -3.19
C ARG A 60 -37.13 6.53 -4.11
N MET A 61 -36.90 6.76 -5.40
CA MET A 61 -37.97 6.89 -6.39
C MET A 61 -38.78 5.59 -6.56
N VAL A 62 -38.11 4.42 -6.51
CA VAL A 62 -38.76 3.11 -6.59
C VAL A 62 -39.53 2.79 -5.32
N LEU A 63 -38.95 3.05 -4.13
CA LEU A 63 -39.58 2.75 -2.84
C LEU A 63 -40.71 3.74 -2.48
N SER A 64 -40.66 4.95 -3.03
CA SER A 64 -41.70 5.99 -2.89
C SER A 64 -42.94 5.73 -3.77
N ARG A 65 -42.94 4.68 -4.60
CA ARG A 65 -44.12 4.22 -5.34
C ARG A 65 -44.85 3.11 -4.61
#